data_AF-A0A9D2KVQ8-F1
#
_entry.id   AF-A0A9D2KVQ8-F1
#
_cell.length_a   1.000
_cell.length_b   1.000
_cell.length_c   1.000
_cell.angle_alpha   90.00
_cell.angle_beta   90.00
_cell.angle_gamma   90.00
#
_symmetry.space_group_name_H-M   'P 1'
#
loop_
_entity.id
_entity.type
_entity.pdbx_description
1 polymer ?
#
loop_
_entity_poly.entity_id
_entity_poly.type
_entity_poly.pdbx_seq_one_letter_code
_entity_poly.pdbx_strand_id
1 'polypeptide(L)'
;MTTEDSLQKRIGKENAFRVPDGYFESFTSKVMNSLPEKEKIEEPRKPTAWEKVRPLLYMAAMFVGAMLIIRVASSHYTPGADVAADEEIEQEVEYIDMAMENSMMDDYSLYVYLSADDGE
;
A
#
# COMPACT_ATOMS: atom_id res chain seq x y z
N MET A 1 -12.61 -23.52 72.84
CA MET A 1 -12.07 -22.16 72.75
C MET A 1 -11.59 -21.99 71.31
N THR A 2 -12.45 -21.43 70.49
CA THR A 2 -12.32 -21.37 69.02
C THR A 2 -11.25 -20.36 68.64
N THR A 3 -10.45 -20.66 67.62
CA THR A 3 -9.35 -19.81 67.12
C THR A 3 -9.82 -18.41 66.71
N GLU A 4 -11.08 -18.27 66.31
CA GLU A 4 -11.75 -17.01 65.95
C GLU A 4 -11.77 -15.97 67.08
N ASP A 5 -11.97 -16.38 68.34
CA ASP A 5 -12.00 -15.46 69.49
C ASP A 5 -10.63 -14.81 69.75
N SER A 6 -9.55 -15.57 69.50
CA SER A 6 -8.18 -15.08 69.69
C SER A 6 -7.74 -14.07 68.63
N LEU A 7 -8.30 -14.19 67.42
CA LEU A 7 -8.04 -13.28 66.30
C LEU A 7 -8.80 -11.96 66.48
N GLN A 8 -10.08 -12.01 66.87
CA GLN A 8 -10.89 -10.82 67.12
C GLN A 8 -10.32 -9.95 68.26
N LYS A 9 -9.80 -10.58 69.32
CA LYS A 9 -9.21 -9.85 70.45
C LYS A 9 -7.88 -9.15 70.11
N ARG A 10 -7.12 -9.67 69.13
CA ARG A 10 -5.82 -9.11 68.74
C ARG A 10 -5.91 -8.08 67.61
N ILE A 11 -6.88 -8.23 66.71
CA ILE A 11 -6.97 -7.44 65.48
C ILE A 11 -7.95 -6.27 65.64
N GLY A 12 -8.83 -6.30 66.64
CA GLY A 12 -9.84 -5.28 66.82
C GLY A 12 -10.84 -5.29 65.66
N LYS A 13 -12.03 -4.71 65.87
CA LYS A 13 -13.08 -4.64 64.85
C LYS A 13 -12.83 -3.51 63.83
N GLU A 14 -11.59 -3.05 63.73
CA GLU A 14 -11.22 -1.92 62.90
C GLU A 14 -10.84 -2.38 61.50
N ASN A 15 -11.35 -1.67 60.51
CA ASN A 15 -11.26 -2.05 59.11
C ASN A 15 -9.83 -1.78 58.62
N ALA A 16 -9.08 -2.84 58.30
CA ALA A 16 -7.68 -2.76 57.87
C ALA A 16 -7.49 -2.08 56.49
N PHE A 17 -8.57 -1.93 55.72
CA PHE A 17 -8.58 -1.28 54.41
C PHE A 17 -9.08 0.17 54.48
N ARG A 18 -8.57 0.95 55.43
CA ARG A 18 -8.91 2.38 55.53
C ARG A 18 -7.99 3.18 54.62
N VAL A 19 -8.54 3.71 53.54
CA VAL A 19 -7.82 4.65 52.68
C VAL A 19 -7.67 6.00 53.40
N PRO A 20 -6.57 6.74 53.17
CA PRO A 20 -6.47 8.12 53.61
C PRO A 20 -7.60 8.98 53.03
N ASP A 21 -8.09 9.93 53.81
CA ASP A 21 -9.11 10.88 53.36
C ASP A 21 -8.58 11.66 52.14
N GLY A 22 -9.37 11.72 51.06
CA GLY A 22 -8.99 12.38 49.81
C GLY A 22 -8.08 11.57 48.86
N TYR A 23 -7.71 10.32 49.19
CA TYR A 23 -6.90 9.46 48.31
C TYR A 23 -7.54 9.27 46.93
N PHE A 24 -8.83 8.94 46.89
CA PHE A 24 -9.56 8.75 45.64
C PHE A 24 -9.84 10.05 44.89
N GLU A 25 -9.88 11.20 45.58
CA GLU A 25 -10.08 12.52 44.94
C GLU A 25 -8.88 12.89 44.06
N SER A 26 -7.67 12.56 44.51
CA SER A 26 -6.42 12.83 43.75
C SER A 26 -6.03 11.70 42.80
N PHE A 27 -6.61 10.50 42.93
CA PHE A 27 -6.27 9.33 42.12
C PHE A 27 -6.56 9.56 40.64
N THR A 28 -7.77 10.00 40.29
CA THR A 28 -8.16 10.26 38.90
C THR A 28 -7.24 11.30 38.25
N SER A 29 -6.93 12.38 38.96
CA SER A 29 -6.01 13.42 38.50
C SER A 29 -4.59 12.90 38.32
N LYS A 30 -4.12 12.05 39.23
CA LYS A 30 -2.79 11.42 39.15
C LYS A 30 -2.72 10.44 37.99
N VAL A 31 -3.77 9.63 37.75
CA VAL A 31 -3.87 8.75 36.60
C VAL A 31 -3.86 9.57 35.31
N MET A 32 -4.71 10.59 35.19
CA MET A 32 -4.79 11.43 34.00
C MET A 32 -3.48 12.17 33.69
N ASN A 33 -2.76 12.64 34.72
CA ASN A 33 -1.45 13.28 34.58
C ASN A 33 -0.29 12.28 34.37
N SER A 34 -0.47 11.01 34.75
CA SER A 34 0.53 9.94 34.55
C SER A 34 0.30 9.19 33.25
N LEU A 35 -0.84 9.40 32.58
CA LEU A 35 -0.98 9.03 31.19
C LEU A 35 0.04 9.87 30.41
N PRO A 36 0.91 9.24 29.60
CA PRO A 36 1.77 10.00 28.71
C PRO A 36 0.88 10.97 27.94
N GLU A 37 1.29 12.25 27.87
CA GLU A 37 0.63 13.26 27.05
C GLU A 37 0.44 12.60 25.69
N LYS A 38 -0.81 12.20 25.40
CA LYS A 38 -1.14 11.30 24.30
C LYS A 38 -0.38 11.85 23.14
N GLU A 39 0.68 11.12 22.72
CA GLU A 39 1.56 11.54 21.66
C GLU A 39 0.63 12.11 20.63
N LYS A 40 0.80 13.39 20.28
CA LYS A 40 -0.03 14.01 19.25
C LYS A 40 0.05 13.03 18.10
N ILE A 41 -0.98 12.21 17.96
CA ILE A 41 -1.09 11.21 16.93
C ILE A 41 -1.11 12.12 15.74
N GLU A 42 0.03 12.27 15.09
CA GLU A 42 0.14 13.08 13.90
C GLU A 42 -0.97 12.53 13.03
N GLU A 43 -2.05 13.29 12.88
CA GLU A 43 -3.18 12.85 12.09
C GLU A 43 -2.56 12.39 10.77
N PRO A 44 -2.81 11.13 10.34
CA PRO A 44 -2.15 10.59 9.18
C PRO A 44 -2.36 11.61 8.07
N ARG A 45 -1.27 12.27 7.64
CA ARG A 45 -1.35 13.41 6.72
C ARG A 45 -2.20 12.96 5.56
N LYS A 46 -3.40 13.53 5.45
CA LYS A 46 -4.36 13.13 4.43
C LYS A 46 -3.60 13.23 3.11
N PRO A 47 -3.50 12.13 2.32
CA PRO A 47 -2.72 12.14 1.09
C PRO A 47 -3.18 13.33 0.28
N THR A 48 -2.27 14.25 0.08
CA THR A 48 -2.62 15.58 -0.43
C THR A 48 -3.00 15.37 -1.89
N ALA A 49 -4.11 15.97 -2.35
CA ALA A 49 -4.61 15.78 -3.73
C ALA A 49 -3.52 16.00 -4.80
N TRP A 50 -2.50 16.81 -4.49
CA TRP A 50 -1.28 17.00 -5.27
C TRP A 50 -0.51 15.72 -5.64
N GLU A 51 -0.49 14.70 -4.78
CA GLU A 51 0.18 13.43 -5.09
C GLU A 51 -0.50 12.68 -6.24
N LYS A 52 -1.84 12.81 -6.36
CA LYS A 52 -2.61 12.24 -7.47
C LYS A 52 -2.53 13.07 -8.75
N VAL A 53 -2.33 14.38 -8.63
CA VAL A 53 -2.24 15.29 -9.78
C VAL A 53 -0.86 15.21 -10.46
N ARG A 54 0.21 14.93 -9.71
CA ARG A 54 1.56 14.74 -10.26
C ARG A 54 1.62 13.75 -11.43
N PRO A 55 1.16 12.48 -11.31
CA PRO A 55 1.20 11.54 -12.42
C PRO A 55 0.30 11.97 -13.59
N LEU A 56 -0.85 12.60 -13.30
CA LEU A 56 -1.75 13.11 -14.34
C LEU A 56 -1.08 14.22 -15.18
N LEU A 57 -0.28 15.08 -14.54
CA LEU A 57 0.46 16.13 -15.22
C LEU A 57 1.55 15.58 -16.14
N TYR A 58 2.27 14.53 -15.71
CA TYR A 58 3.25 13.84 -16.55
C TYR A 58 2.60 13.15 -17.75
N MET A 59 1.45 12.50 -17.55
CA MET A 59 0.67 11.90 -18.65
C MET A 59 0.25 12.97 -19.65
N ALA A 60 -0.29 14.11 -19.19
CA ALA A 60 -0.64 15.22 -20.06
C ALA A 60 0.57 15.75 -20.86
N ALA A 61 1.73 15.88 -20.22
CA ALA A 61 2.97 16.30 -20.89
C ALA A 61 3.43 15.28 -21.95
N MET A 62 3.33 13.97 -21.68
CA MET A 62 3.63 12.92 -22.67
C MET A 62 2.68 13.00 -23.87
N PHE A 63 1.37 13.17 -23.64
CA PHE A 63 0.39 13.34 -24.72
C PHE A 63 0.69 14.57 -25.57
N VAL A 64 0.98 15.72 -24.95
CA VAL A 64 1.35 16.94 -25.68
C VAL A 64 2.65 16.75 -26.45
N GLY A 65 3.66 16.12 -25.85
CA GLY A 65 4.92 15.80 -26.51
C GLY A 65 4.74 14.91 -27.74
N ALA A 66 4.03 13.79 -27.60
CA ALA A 66 3.71 12.88 -28.70
C ALA A 66 2.87 13.58 -29.77
N MET A 67 1.86 14.37 -29.39
CA MET A 67 1.02 15.11 -30.32
C MET A 67 1.82 16.15 -31.12
N LEU A 68 2.78 16.84 -30.50
CA LEU A 68 3.65 17.79 -31.19
C LEU A 68 4.62 17.08 -32.14
N ILE A 69 5.22 15.96 -31.72
CA ILE A 69 6.09 15.15 -32.57
C ILE A 69 5.32 14.66 -33.79
N ILE A 70 4.12 14.08 -33.60
CA ILE A 70 3.24 13.65 -34.69
C ILE A 70 2.84 14.85 -35.56
N ARG A 71 2.43 15.98 -34.96
CA ARG A 71 1.97 17.16 -35.72
C ARG A 71 3.08 17.76 -36.60
N VAL A 72 4.32 17.83 -36.09
CA VAL A 72 5.48 18.32 -36.83
C VAL A 72 5.93 17.29 -37.87
N ALA A 73 6.01 16.02 -37.50
CA ALA A 73 6.28 14.92 -38.41
C ALA A 73 5.25 14.92 -39.54
N SER A 74 3.95 14.77 -39.27
CA SER A 74 2.85 14.80 -40.25
C SER A 74 2.79 16.06 -41.10
N SER A 75 3.24 17.21 -40.59
CA SER A 75 3.35 18.43 -41.42
C SER A 75 4.49 18.35 -42.46
N HIS A 76 5.42 17.43 -42.27
CA HIS A 76 6.54 17.09 -43.17
C HIS A 76 6.50 15.63 -43.68
N TYR A 77 5.48 14.84 -43.31
CA TYR A 77 5.44 13.39 -43.50
C TYR A 77 4.70 13.03 -44.78
N THR A 78 5.39 12.27 -45.61
CA THR A 78 4.79 11.50 -46.69
C THR A 78 4.03 10.30 -46.10
N PRO A 79 2.82 9.97 -46.57
CA PRO A 79 1.94 8.90 -46.05
C PRO A 79 2.45 7.46 -46.35
N GLY A 80 3.76 7.23 -46.25
CA GLY A 80 4.40 5.95 -46.56
C GLY A 80 5.11 5.30 -45.39
N ALA A 81 5.34 6.01 -44.28
CA ALA A 81 6.06 5.44 -43.14
C ALA A 81 5.12 4.91 -42.03
N ASP A 82 3.83 5.24 -42.08
CA ASP A 82 2.75 4.49 -41.44
C ASP A 82 2.57 3.11 -42.08
N VAL A 83 2.63 3.02 -43.42
CA VAL A 83 2.62 1.74 -44.14
C VAL A 83 3.89 0.93 -43.88
N ALA A 84 5.06 1.58 -43.85
CA ALA A 84 6.33 0.88 -43.59
C ALA A 84 6.43 0.30 -42.17
N ALA A 85 5.88 0.98 -41.16
CA ALA A 85 5.87 0.47 -39.78
C ALA A 85 4.90 -0.70 -39.60
N ASP A 86 3.76 -0.69 -40.29
CA ASP A 86 2.79 -1.79 -40.29
C ASP A 86 3.39 -3.02 -40.99
N GLU A 87 4.04 -2.82 -42.15
CA GLU A 87 4.77 -3.88 -42.86
C GLU A 87 5.91 -4.49 -42.03
N GLU A 88 6.66 -3.69 -41.26
CA GLU A 88 7.73 -4.17 -40.40
C GLU A 88 7.20 -5.04 -39.24
N ILE A 89 6.08 -4.63 -38.63
CA ILE A 89 5.43 -5.41 -37.56
C ILE A 89 4.84 -6.71 -38.12
N GLU A 90 4.18 -6.67 -39.27
CA GLU A 90 3.64 -7.87 -39.91
C GLU A 90 4.75 -8.87 -40.25
N GLN A 91 5.91 -8.41 -40.72
CA GLN A 91 7.07 -9.27 -41.00
C GLN A 91 7.65 -9.90 -39.73
N GLU A 92 7.74 -9.16 -38.63
CA GLU A 92 8.21 -9.72 -37.35
C GLU A 92 7.25 -10.80 -36.82
N VAL A 93 5.93 -10.55 -36.91
CA VAL A 93 4.91 -11.53 -36.48
C VAL A 93 4.96 -12.77 -37.36
N GLU A 94 5.06 -12.63 -38.68
CA GLU A 94 5.17 -13.77 -39.61
C GLU A 94 6.43 -14.61 -39.32
N TYR A 95 7.55 -13.98 -39.01
CA TYR A 95 8.78 -14.69 -38.64
C TYR A 95 8.64 -15.46 -37.32
N ILE A 96 7.96 -14.88 -36.33
CA ILE A 96 7.68 -15.53 -35.05
C ILE A 96 6.78 -16.76 -35.26
N ASP A 97 5.72 -16.64 -36.04
CA ASP A 97 4.80 -17.74 -36.35
C ASP A 97 5.52 -18.85 -37.12
N MET A 98 6.34 -18.52 -38.12
CA MET A 98 7.14 -19.51 -38.87
C MET A 98 8.13 -20.24 -37.94
N ALA A 99 8.82 -19.52 -37.05
CA ALA A 99 9.75 -20.13 -36.10
C ALA A 99 9.03 -21.04 -35.10
N MET A 100 7.83 -20.64 -34.66
CA MET A 100 6.98 -21.42 -33.76
C MET A 100 6.48 -22.71 -34.43
N GLU A 101 6.00 -22.62 -35.67
CA GLU A 101 5.54 -23.77 -36.45
C GLU A 101 6.68 -24.77 -36.70
N ASN A 102 7.88 -24.29 -37.03
CA ASN A 102 9.06 -25.14 -37.23
C ASN A 102 9.53 -25.82 -35.94
N SER A 103 9.21 -25.26 -34.77
CA SER A 103 9.53 -25.86 -33.46
C SER A 103 8.54 -26.94 -33.00
N MET A 104 7.44 -27.15 -33.74
CA MET A 104 6.31 -28.00 -33.33
C MET A 104 5.76 -27.66 -31.93
N MET A 105 5.95 -26.42 -31.47
CA MET A 105 5.47 -25.94 -30.19
C MET A 105 3.97 -25.70 -30.28
N ASP A 106 3.18 -26.38 -29.46
CA ASP A 106 1.74 -26.13 -29.34
C ASP A 106 1.45 -25.03 -28.29
N ASP A 107 0.27 -24.43 -28.38
CA ASP A 107 -0.19 -23.37 -27.45
C ASP A 107 -0.14 -23.82 -25.97
N TYR A 108 -0.31 -25.13 -25.74
CA TYR A 108 -0.23 -25.71 -24.40
C TYR A 108 1.21 -25.72 -23.87
N SER A 109 2.18 -26.09 -24.69
CA SER A 109 3.61 -26.05 -24.34
C SER A 109 4.09 -24.62 -24.10
N LEU A 110 3.59 -23.65 -24.88
CA LEU A 110 3.84 -22.23 -24.64
C LEU A 110 3.31 -21.77 -23.27
N TYR A 111 2.06 -22.13 -22.94
CA TYR A 111 1.45 -21.78 -21.65
C TYR A 111 2.20 -22.41 -20.46
N VAL A 112 2.59 -23.69 -20.57
CA VAL A 112 3.36 -24.39 -19.53
C VAL A 112 4.73 -23.73 -19.34
N TYR A 113 5.39 -23.30 -20.41
CA TYR A 113 6.67 -22.60 -20.32
C TYR A 113 6.55 -21.25 -19.62
N LEU A 114 5.57 -20.42 -20.02
CA LEU A 114 5.36 -19.11 -19.41
C LEU A 114 4.94 -19.20 -17.95
N SER A 115 4.08 -20.17 -17.61
CA SER A 115 3.63 -20.37 -16.23
C SER A 115 4.63 -21.11 -15.34
N ALA A 116 5.67 -21.73 -15.91
CA ALA A 116 6.75 -22.34 -15.14
C ALA A 116 7.76 -21.30 -14.60
N ASP A 117 7.86 -20.13 -15.24
CA ASP A 117 8.74 -19.03 -14.81
C ASP A 117 8.11 -18.18 -13.67
N ASP A 118 6.77 -18.22 -13.54
CA ASP A 118 6.01 -17.57 -12.46
C ASP A 118 6.12 -18.28 -11.09
N GLY A 119 7.01 -19.27 -10.96
CA GLY A 119 7.08 -20.23 -9.86
C GLY A 119 8.34 -20.23 -8.98
N GLU A 120 9.32 -19.34 -9.19
CA GLU A 120 10.45 -19.10 -8.25
C GLU A 120 10.38 -17.74 -7.54
#